data_AF-A0A965PN26-F1
#
_entry.id   AF-A0A965PN26-F1
#
_cell.length_a   1.000
_cell.length_b   1.000
_cell.length_c   1.000
_cell.angle_alpha   90.00
_cell.angle_beta   90.00
_cell.angle_gamma   90.00
#
_symmetry.space_group_name_H-M   'P 1'
#
loop_
_entity.id
_entity.type
_entity.pdbx_description
1 polymer ?
#
loop_
_entity_poly.entity_id
_entity_poly.type
_entity_poly.pdbx_seq_one_letter_code
_entity_poly.pdbx_strand_id
1 'polypeptide(L)'
;MAQFRKDTHQYLNDSKTIFEVVMLADNYGNLVGPANPSGVATDAFGRSRVSTPLTLFDSSHRYRDNGLWATSNTADTTYAFSSNEGLINLNLSNGNANNEIIRETTKVMSYQPGKSLLILNTFVMEPAKENLRQRVGYFGSQNGIFLQQSGNTVSFVERSNVTGSVVDTLAVQSSWNFDKLDGTGPSGITLDLTKAQIFWTDIEWLGVGDVRCGFIINGKLIHCQSFRHANVLTSTYITTASLPIRYEIKNIGAVSGGSTLKQICSSVVTEGGYELRGAQQAIGIPINAARTLATAGTFYPIVSLRLKSTALDAIVILTALSTIADTSSNFNWQVRSNTTTGGGTWVSAGTDSSVEYNITGTSTSGGKTLASGFFTATQSTSVSVDILKEALFKFQLERNGLTGTPYEISLVLAAKTNGEGVYGSIDWEEISR
;
A
#
# COMPACT_ATOMS: atom_id res chain seq x y z
N MET A 1 -24.86 28.35 -25.09
CA MET A 1 -25.40 29.41 -24.25
C MET A 1 -26.62 29.97 -24.98
N ALA A 2 -27.84 29.64 -24.53
CA ALA A 2 -29.04 30.06 -25.24
C ALA A 2 -29.11 31.59 -25.29
N GLN A 3 -29.09 32.15 -26.49
CA GLN A 3 -29.06 33.60 -26.69
C GLN A 3 -30.50 34.15 -26.64
N PHE A 4 -30.78 35.00 -25.66
CA PHE A 4 -32.10 35.62 -25.47
C PHE A 4 -32.16 37.00 -26.13
N ARG A 5 -33.13 37.20 -27.03
CA ARG A 5 -33.34 38.47 -27.71
C ARG A 5 -34.21 39.40 -26.88
N LYS A 6 -33.63 40.54 -26.49
CA LYS A 6 -34.29 41.55 -25.63
C LYS A 6 -35.34 42.39 -26.36
N ASP A 7 -35.27 42.48 -27.68
CA ASP A 7 -36.20 43.25 -28.50
C ASP A 7 -37.50 42.49 -28.78
N THR A 8 -37.44 41.15 -28.83
CA THR A 8 -38.60 40.29 -29.08
C THR A 8 -39.01 39.43 -27.88
N HIS A 9 -38.26 39.49 -26.78
CA HIS A 9 -38.46 38.71 -25.54
C HIS A 9 -38.58 37.19 -25.76
N GLN A 10 -37.82 36.64 -26.70
CA GLN A 10 -37.81 35.23 -27.02
C GLN A 10 -36.38 34.69 -27.12
N TYR A 11 -36.20 33.40 -26.86
CA TYR A 11 -34.95 32.71 -27.11
C TYR A 11 -34.74 32.52 -28.62
N LEU A 12 -33.48 32.61 -29.08
CA LEU A 12 -33.13 32.24 -30.45
C LEU A 12 -33.47 30.76 -30.67
N ASN A 13 -34.04 30.38 -31.81
CA ASN A 13 -34.26 28.97 -32.13
C ASN A 13 -32.90 28.25 -32.27
N ASP A 14 -32.52 27.48 -31.25
CA ASP A 14 -31.32 26.64 -31.22
C ASP A 14 -31.69 25.13 -31.25
N SER A 15 -30.67 24.26 -31.32
CA SER A 15 -30.80 22.80 -31.09
C SER A 15 -31.50 21.92 -32.15
N LYS A 16 -31.20 22.06 -33.45
CA LYS A 16 -31.60 21.05 -34.48
C LYS A 16 -30.53 20.01 -34.83
N THR A 17 -29.25 20.39 -34.79
CA THR A 17 -28.10 19.52 -35.15
C THR A 17 -26.87 19.74 -34.26
N ILE A 18 -26.96 20.57 -33.21
CA ILE A 18 -25.86 20.94 -32.31
C ILE A 18 -26.38 21.07 -30.87
N PHE A 19 -25.55 20.75 -29.87
CA PHE A 19 -25.82 20.91 -28.43
C PHE A 19 -25.00 22.06 -27.84
N GLU A 20 -25.56 22.77 -26.86
CA GLU A 20 -24.88 23.84 -26.13
C GLU A 20 -24.52 23.46 -24.68
N VAL A 21 -23.28 23.76 -24.25
CA VAL A 21 -22.75 23.53 -22.88
C VAL A 21 -22.75 24.82 -22.05
N VAL A 22 -22.96 24.71 -20.73
CA VAL A 22 -22.66 25.78 -19.74
C VAL A 22 -21.17 25.75 -19.39
N MET A 23 -20.60 26.93 -19.18
CA MET A 23 -19.17 27.22 -19.15
C MET A 23 -19.00 28.38 -18.14
N LEU A 24 -18.52 28.11 -16.91
CA LEU A 24 -18.54 29.06 -15.78
C LEU A 24 -17.40 30.08 -15.84
N ALA A 25 -17.72 31.37 -15.89
CA ALA A 25 -16.84 32.53 -15.80
C ALA A 25 -16.10 32.80 -14.46
N ASP A 26 -14.81 33.16 -14.35
CA ASP A 26 -14.33 34.01 -13.26
C ASP A 26 -14.71 35.48 -13.51
N ASN A 27 -14.39 36.39 -12.58
CA ASN A 27 -14.78 37.80 -12.66
C ASN A 27 -14.17 38.56 -13.87
N TYR A 28 -13.28 37.91 -14.63
CA TYR A 28 -12.63 38.41 -15.85
C TYR A 28 -13.07 37.65 -17.12
N GLY A 29 -13.82 36.55 -17.00
CA GLY A 29 -14.29 35.75 -18.14
C GLY A 29 -13.74 34.32 -18.29
N ASN A 30 -13.05 33.72 -17.30
CA ASN A 30 -12.43 32.37 -17.41
C ASN A 30 -13.23 31.16 -16.91
N LEU A 31 -13.08 29.99 -17.54
CA LEU A 31 -13.88 28.76 -17.28
C LEU A 31 -13.57 28.02 -15.95
N VAL A 32 -14.61 27.68 -15.16
CA VAL A 32 -14.55 26.97 -13.87
C VAL A 32 -15.15 25.56 -14.00
N GLY A 33 -14.44 24.55 -13.46
CA GLY A 33 -14.81 23.14 -13.50
C GLY A 33 -14.29 22.28 -12.33
N PRO A 34 -14.62 20.97 -12.28
CA PRO A 34 -14.72 20.15 -11.06
C PRO A 34 -13.45 19.97 -10.21
N ALA A 35 -12.27 20.31 -10.74
CA ALA A 35 -10.98 20.13 -10.09
C ALA A 35 -10.30 21.46 -9.67
N ASN A 36 -10.82 22.62 -10.09
CA ASN A 36 -10.46 23.91 -9.49
C ASN A 36 -11.35 25.09 -9.95
N PRO A 37 -12.12 25.72 -9.04
CA PRO A 37 -12.76 27.01 -9.26
C PRO A 37 -11.73 28.11 -9.06
N SER A 38 -11.34 28.77 -10.16
CA SER A 38 -10.51 29.99 -10.38
C SER A 38 -9.79 30.72 -9.21
N GLY A 39 -10.27 30.68 -7.96
CA GLY A 39 -9.65 31.27 -6.78
C GLY A 39 -8.79 30.34 -5.89
N VAL A 40 -8.91 29.00 -6.00
CA VAL A 40 -8.09 28.05 -5.19
C VAL A 40 -7.04 27.28 -6.00
N ALA A 41 -6.89 27.63 -7.28
CA ALA A 41 -5.82 27.15 -8.15
C ALA A 41 -4.48 27.77 -7.79
N THR A 42 -4.53 28.95 -7.20
CA THR A 42 -3.38 29.65 -6.68
C THR A 42 -3.38 29.62 -5.15
N ASP A 43 -2.20 29.77 -4.56
CA ASP A 43 -2.08 30.01 -3.14
C ASP A 43 -2.42 31.46 -2.79
N ALA A 44 -2.39 31.78 -1.50
CA ALA A 44 -2.70 33.13 -1.02
C ALA A 44 -1.75 34.22 -1.58
N PHE A 45 -0.63 33.83 -2.20
CA PHE A 45 0.33 34.72 -2.86
C PHE A 45 0.22 34.69 -4.39
N GLY A 46 -0.83 34.08 -4.95
CA GLY A 46 -1.07 34.01 -6.39
C GLY A 46 -0.20 32.98 -7.12
N ARG A 47 0.53 32.10 -6.42
CA ARG A 47 1.36 31.05 -7.03
C ARG A 47 0.51 29.83 -7.35
N SER A 48 0.61 29.28 -8.55
CA SER A 48 -0.11 28.07 -8.94
C SER A 48 0.20 26.91 -7.98
N ARG A 49 -0.84 26.22 -7.52
CA ARG A 49 -0.72 25.01 -6.70
C ARG A 49 -0.55 23.80 -7.63
N VAL A 50 0.47 23.00 -7.36
CA VAL A 50 0.77 21.78 -8.11
C VAL A 50 0.71 20.59 -7.16
N SER A 51 0.04 19.53 -7.60
CA SER A 51 0.02 18.23 -6.94
C SER A 51 1.12 17.36 -7.55
N THR A 52 2.13 16.98 -6.77
CA THR A 52 3.25 16.16 -7.23
C THR A 52 3.07 14.70 -6.84
N PRO A 53 2.78 13.78 -7.78
CA PRO A 53 2.59 12.37 -7.42
C PRO A 53 3.90 11.73 -6.96
N LEU A 54 3.84 10.91 -5.91
CA LEU A 54 4.91 10.00 -5.51
C LEU A 54 4.35 8.58 -5.35
N THR A 55 4.98 7.60 -5.99
CA THR A 55 4.65 6.19 -5.81
C THR A 55 5.14 5.72 -4.44
N LEU A 56 4.21 5.33 -3.57
CA LEU A 56 4.49 4.74 -2.25
C LEU A 56 4.80 3.24 -2.37
N PHE A 57 4.13 2.58 -3.32
CA PHE A 57 4.30 1.17 -3.60
C PHE A 57 3.96 0.87 -5.06
N ASP A 58 4.74 -0.01 -5.67
CA ASP A 58 4.43 -0.65 -6.92
C ASP A 58 4.81 -2.13 -6.88
N SER A 59 4.03 -2.94 -7.59
CA SER A 59 4.22 -4.39 -7.67
C SER A 59 3.94 -4.86 -9.09
N SER A 60 4.92 -5.54 -9.69
CA SER A 60 4.81 -6.25 -10.96
C SER A 60 5.55 -7.60 -10.90
N HIS A 61 5.22 -8.53 -11.80
CA HIS A 61 5.79 -9.88 -11.86
C HIS A 61 6.42 -10.16 -13.22
N ARG A 62 7.74 -10.01 -13.36
CA ARG A 62 8.41 -10.28 -14.65
C ARG A 62 9.02 -11.67 -14.78
N TYR A 63 9.69 -12.13 -13.72
CA TYR A 63 10.48 -13.38 -13.77
C TYR A 63 10.10 -14.39 -12.68
N ARG A 64 9.38 -13.93 -11.66
CA ARG A 64 8.99 -14.69 -10.47
C ARG A 64 7.97 -13.87 -9.67
N ASP A 65 7.42 -14.49 -8.63
CA ASP A 65 6.83 -13.72 -7.53
C ASP A 65 7.86 -12.69 -7.04
N ASN A 66 7.44 -11.44 -6.88
CA ASN A 66 8.33 -10.34 -6.52
C ASN A 66 8.66 -10.33 -5.03
N GLY A 67 7.97 -11.16 -4.22
CA GLY A 67 8.21 -11.29 -2.79
C GLY A 67 7.69 -10.12 -1.96
N LEU A 68 6.78 -9.31 -2.51
CA LEU A 68 6.17 -8.16 -1.82
C LEU A 68 4.81 -8.51 -1.17
N TRP A 69 4.43 -9.78 -1.19
CA TRP A 69 3.10 -10.26 -0.78
C TRP A 69 3.23 -11.47 0.13
N ALA A 70 2.48 -11.47 1.23
CA ALA A 70 2.16 -12.66 1.99
C ALA A 70 0.98 -13.39 1.34
N THR A 71 0.99 -14.73 1.40
CA THR A 71 -0.10 -15.57 0.88
C THR A 71 -0.59 -16.51 1.97
N SER A 72 -1.91 -16.62 2.09
CA SER A 72 -2.59 -17.67 2.84
C SER A 72 -3.47 -18.44 1.87
N ASN A 73 -3.43 -19.76 1.92
CA ASN A 73 -4.21 -20.61 1.04
C ASN A 73 -4.63 -21.91 1.75
N THR A 74 -5.82 -22.41 1.45
CA THR A 74 -6.30 -23.69 1.99
C THR A 74 -5.66 -24.87 1.26
N ALA A 75 -5.81 -26.08 1.81
CA ALA A 75 -5.45 -27.30 1.09
C ALA A 75 -6.13 -27.35 -0.29
N ASP A 76 -5.46 -28.01 -1.25
CA ASP A 76 -5.92 -28.19 -2.64
C ASP A 76 -6.12 -26.90 -3.45
N THR A 77 -5.52 -25.79 -3.01
CA THR A 77 -5.45 -24.53 -3.76
C THR A 77 -4.00 -24.20 -4.06
N THR A 78 -3.75 -23.48 -5.16
CA THR A 78 -2.39 -23.13 -5.58
C THR A 78 -2.31 -21.66 -5.96
N TYR A 79 -1.18 -21.03 -5.63
CA TYR A 79 -0.78 -19.75 -6.21
C TYR A 79 0.51 -19.94 -6.99
N ALA A 80 0.55 -19.50 -8.24
CA ALA A 80 1.70 -19.77 -9.12
C ALA A 80 1.99 -18.60 -10.05
N PHE A 81 3.29 -18.31 -10.20
CA PHE A 81 3.76 -17.35 -11.20
C PHE A 81 3.63 -17.95 -12.61
N SER A 82 2.95 -17.22 -13.50
CA SER A 82 2.88 -17.53 -14.93
C SER A 82 4.01 -16.80 -15.65
N SER A 83 5.04 -17.54 -16.07
CA SER A 83 6.23 -16.96 -16.73
C SER A 83 5.93 -16.28 -18.06
N ASN A 84 4.93 -16.77 -18.79
CA ASN A 84 4.57 -16.26 -20.11
C ASN A 84 3.66 -15.03 -20.02
N GLU A 85 2.83 -14.97 -18.98
CA GLU A 85 1.87 -13.86 -18.79
C GLU A 85 2.39 -12.77 -17.84
N GLY A 86 3.40 -13.05 -17.03
CA GLY A 86 3.95 -12.08 -16.08
C GLY A 86 2.98 -11.73 -14.95
N LEU A 87 2.30 -12.73 -14.39
CA LEU A 87 1.26 -12.56 -13.36
C LEU A 87 1.24 -13.73 -12.37
N ILE A 88 0.47 -13.60 -11.29
CA ILE A 88 0.22 -14.68 -10.33
C ILE A 88 -1.21 -15.20 -10.55
N ASN A 89 -1.34 -16.50 -10.81
CA ASN A 89 -2.62 -17.20 -10.83
C ASN A 89 -2.96 -17.64 -9.40
N LEU A 90 -4.16 -17.31 -8.92
CA LEU A 90 -4.74 -17.79 -7.67
C LEU A 90 -5.81 -18.83 -8.00
N ASN A 91 -5.44 -20.10 -7.94
CA ASN A 91 -6.24 -21.21 -8.41
C ASN A 91 -6.89 -21.97 -7.24
N LEU A 92 -8.21 -21.98 -7.23
CA LEU A 92 -8.99 -22.97 -6.49
C LEU A 92 -9.14 -24.19 -7.41
N SER A 93 -8.35 -25.24 -7.18
CA SER A 93 -8.20 -26.35 -8.14
C SER A 93 -9.45 -27.23 -8.25
N ASN A 94 -10.34 -27.17 -7.27
CA ASN A 94 -11.61 -27.88 -7.24
C ASN A 94 -12.75 -26.99 -6.73
N GLY A 95 -13.96 -27.53 -6.78
CA GLY A 95 -15.19 -26.86 -6.39
C GLY A 95 -15.53 -26.92 -4.90
N ASN A 96 -14.61 -27.36 -4.04
CA ASN A 96 -14.92 -27.61 -2.64
C ASN A 96 -15.22 -26.29 -1.91
N ALA A 97 -16.21 -26.34 -1.01
CA ALA A 97 -16.51 -25.23 -0.14
C ALA A 97 -15.29 -24.87 0.74
N ASN A 98 -15.21 -23.59 1.13
CA ASN A 98 -14.15 -23.03 1.96
C ASN A 98 -12.76 -23.00 1.33
N ASN A 99 -12.59 -23.42 0.06
CA ASN A 99 -11.35 -23.18 -0.67
C ASN A 99 -11.12 -21.66 -0.78
N GLU A 100 -9.96 -21.20 -0.33
CA GLU A 100 -9.65 -19.77 -0.23
C GLU A 100 -8.17 -19.52 -0.50
N ILE A 101 -7.90 -18.44 -1.24
CA ILE A 101 -6.57 -17.83 -1.35
C ILE A 101 -6.71 -16.35 -1.03
N ILE A 102 -5.87 -15.86 -0.13
CA ILE A 102 -5.71 -14.43 0.18
C ILE A 102 -4.25 -14.06 -0.07
N ARG A 103 -4.03 -12.99 -0.84
CA ARG A 103 -2.72 -12.35 -0.97
C ARG A 103 -2.81 -10.91 -0.49
N GLU A 104 -1.91 -10.55 0.43
CA GLU A 104 -1.83 -9.21 1.02
C GLU A 104 -0.39 -8.70 0.94
N THR A 105 -0.21 -7.41 0.68
CA THR A 105 1.14 -6.81 0.68
C THR A 105 1.79 -6.93 2.04
N THR A 106 3.10 -7.22 2.07
CA THR A 106 3.86 -7.29 3.35
C THR A 106 4.08 -5.90 3.95
N LYS A 107 3.91 -4.86 3.14
CA LYS A 107 3.92 -3.46 3.52
C LYS A 107 2.50 -2.93 3.68
N VAL A 108 2.33 -2.05 4.66
CA VAL A 108 1.19 -1.14 4.77
C VAL A 108 1.58 0.18 4.12
N MET A 109 0.69 0.75 3.31
CA MET A 109 0.97 2.00 2.61
C MET A 109 0.59 3.16 3.50
N SER A 110 1.49 4.15 3.62
CA SER A 110 1.24 5.28 4.49
C SER A 110 0.26 6.28 3.87
N TYR A 111 -0.69 6.72 4.68
CA TYR A 111 -1.49 7.89 4.38
C TYR A 111 -0.90 9.13 5.09
N GLN A 112 -0.97 10.32 4.46
CA GLN A 112 -0.63 11.60 5.10
C GLN A 112 -1.83 12.57 5.09
N PRO A 113 -2.21 13.14 6.24
CA PRO A 113 -3.25 14.17 6.35
C PRO A 113 -3.20 15.22 5.24
N GLY A 114 -4.29 15.36 4.48
CA GLY A 114 -4.42 16.34 3.40
C GLY A 114 -3.87 15.94 2.03
N LYS A 115 -3.50 14.67 1.84
CA LYS A 115 -3.05 14.15 0.54
C LYS A 115 -3.94 12.99 0.08
N SER A 116 -4.43 13.07 -1.15
CA SER A 116 -5.16 11.99 -1.81
C SER A 116 -4.23 10.80 -2.07
N LEU A 117 -4.75 9.59 -1.89
CA LEU A 117 -4.13 8.36 -2.38
C LEU A 117 -4.84 7.88 -3.63
N LEU A 118 -4.11 7.66 -4.72
CA LEU A 118 -4.57 6.97 -5.92
C LEU A 118 -4.04 5.53 -5.91
N ILE A 119 -4.95 4.57 -5.95
CA ILE A 119 -4.67 3.14 -5.97
C ILE A 119 -5.06 2.58 -7.32
N LEU A 120 -4.19 1.75 -7.89
CA LEU A 120 -4.41 1.02 -9.13
C LEU A 120 -4.20 -0.47 -8.88
N ASN A 121 -5.18 -1.30 -9.23
CA ASN A 121 -5.08 -2.75 -9.16
C ASN A 121 -5.47 -3.36 -10.50
N THR A 122 -4.62 -4.24 -11.03
CA THR A 122 -4.90 -4.93 -12.29
C THR A 122 -5.10 -6.43 -12.08
N PHE A 123 -6.10 -6.97 -12.77
CA PHE A 123 -6.54 -8.34 -12.58
C PHE A 123 -7.38 -8.88 -13.75
N VAL A 124 -7.63 -10.18 -13.73
CA VAL A 124 -8.69 -10.86 -14.48
C VAL A 124 -9.42 -11.79 -13.52
N MET A 125 -10.73 -11.63 -13.38
CA MET A 125 -11.55 -12.50 -12.54
C MET A 125 -12.01 -13.75 -13.31
N GLU A 126 -12.23 -14.84 -12.57
CA GLU A 126 -13.01 -15.98 -13.05
C GLU A 126 -14.44 -15.53 -13.41
N PRO A 127 -15.09 -16.14 -14.43
CA PRO A 127 -16.52 -15.95 -14.66
C PRO A 127 -17.36 -16.12 -13.39
N ALA A 128 -18.45 -15.34 -13.30
CA ALA A 128 -19.38 -15.42 -12.19
C ALA A 128 -19.90 -16.86 -12.01
N LYS A 129 -19.79 -17.39 -10.79
CA LYS A 129 -20.36 -18.68 -10.38
C LYS A 129 -21.08 -18.50 -9.06
N GLU A 130 -22.20 -19.17 -8.89
CA GLU A 130 -22.84 -19.29 -7.58
C GLU A 130 -21.80 -19.78 -6.55
N ASN A 131 -21.82 -19.21 -5.35
CA ASN A 131 -20.88 -19.50 -4.26
C ASN A 131 -19.40 -19.17 -4.50
N LEU A 132 -19.04 -18.52 -5.61
CA LEU A 132 -17.71 -17.94 -5.79
C LEU A 132 -17.71 -16.46 -5.38
N ARG A 133 -16.71 -16.06 -4.59
CA ARG A 133 -16.43 -14.67 -4.24
C ARG A 133 -15.00 -14.29 -4.61
N GLN A 134 -14.85 -13.18 -5.32
CA GLN A 134 -13.57 -12.60 -5.72
C GLN A 134 -13.51 -11.14 -5.25
N ARG A 135 -12.37 -10.70 -4.70
CA ARG A 135 -12.16 -9.33 -4.21
C ARG A 135 -10.78 -8.80 -4.58
N VAL A 136 -10.73 -7.54 -4.97
CA VAL A 136 -9.48 -6.83 -5.32
C VAL A 136 -9.58 -5.39 -4.85
N GLY A 137 -8.58 -4.88 -4.12
CA GLY A 137 -8.54 -3.47 -3.75
C GLY A 137 -7.54 -3.11 -2.65
N TYR A 138 -7.76 -1.94 -2.06
CA TYR A 138 -6.98 -1.35 -0.98
C TYR A 138 -7.67 -1.57 0.35
N PHE A 139 -7.44 -2.74 0.97
CA PHE A 139 -8.14 -3.14 2.17
C PHE A 139 -7.38 -4.19 2.98
N GLY A 140 -7.67 -4.20 4.28
CA GLY A 140 -7.25 -5.24 5.21
C GLY A 140 -8.45 -6.00 5.79
N SER A 141 -8.25 -6.66 6.92
CA SER A 141 -9.30 -7.39 7.64
C SER A 141 -10.38 -6.47 8.21
N GLN A 142 -10.03 -5.21 8.52
CA GLN A 142 -10.87 -4.30 9.31
C GLN A 142 -11.35 -3.06 8.55
N ASN A 143 -10.59 -2.57 7.57
CA ASN A 143 -10.91 -1.34 6.86
C ASN A 143 -10.51 -1.44 5.38
N GLY A 144 -11.16 -0.65 4.53
CA GLY A 144 -10.67 -0.35 3.19
C GLY A 144 -11.74 -0.39 2.10
N ILE A 145 -11.29 -0.23 0.86
CA ILE A 145 -12.13 -0.07 -0.32
C ILE A 145 -11.75 -1.13 -1.35
N PHE A 146 -12.71 -1.89 -1.85
CA PHE A 146 -12.45 -2.94 -2.81
C PHE A 146 -13.61 -3.21 -3.76
N LEU A 147 -13.28 -3.74 -4.93
CA LEU A 147 -14.24 -4.38 -5.82
C LEU A 147 -14.52 -5.80 -5.32
N GLN A 148 -15.78 -6.21 -5.36
CA GLN A 148 -16.24 -7.55 -5.05
C GLN A 148 -17.13 -8.08 -6.17
N GLN A 149 -16.89 -9.32 -6.60
CA GLN A 149 -17.87 -10.13 -7.33
C GLN A 149 -18.23 -11.34 -6.45
N SER A 150 -19.48 -11.46 -6.06
CA SER A 150 -19.99 -12.59 -5.26
C SER A 150 -21.20 -13.18 -5.96
N GLY A 151 -21.08 -14.41 -6.46
CA GLY A 151 -22.06 -14.90 -7.42
C GLY A 151 -22.11 -14.01 -8.65
N ASN A 152 -23.32 -13.60 -9.03
CA ASN A 152 -23.57 -12.65 -10.12
C ASN A 152 -23.58 -11.18 -9.68
N THR A 153 -23.36 -10.90 -8.39
CA THR A 153 -23.43 -9.54 -7.86
C THR A 153 -22.06 -8.89 -7.86
N VAL A 154 -21.90 -7.86 -8.68
CA VAL A 154 -20.73 -6.96 -8.67
C VAL A 154 -21.04 -5.76 -7.77
N SER A 155 -20.10 -5.41 -6.89
CA SER A 155 -20.23 -4.27 -5.98
C SER A 155 -18.88 -3.64 -5.66
N PHE A 156 -18.84 -2.32 -5.49
CA PHE A 156 -17.79 -1.70 -4.69
C PHE A 156 -18.17 -1.80 -3.22
N VAL A 157 -17.19 -2.01 -2.36
CA VAL A 157 -17.40 -2.21 -0.92
C VAL A 157 -16.51 -1.26 -0.14
N GLU A 158 -17.12 -0.53 0.79
CA GLU A 158 -16.42 0.15 1.87
C GLU A 158 -16.52 -0.70 3.13
N ARG A 159 -15.36 -1.15 3.63
CA ARG A 159 -15.24 -1.86 4.88
C ARG A 159 -14.77 -0.92 5.98
N SER A 160 -15.42 -0.95 7.13
CA SER A 160 -15.11 -0.11 8.28
C SER A 160 -15.14 -0.88 9.59
N ASN A 161 -14.20 -0.56 10.49
CA ASN A 161 -14.17 -1.05 11.88
C ASN A 161 -14.45 0.05 12.91
N VAL A 162 -14.97 1.20 12.47
CA VAL A 162 -15.17 2.39 13.33
C VAL A 162 -16.10 2.10 14.51
N THR A 163 -17.06 1.18 14.37
CA THR A 163 -17.99 0.78 15.44
C THR A 163 -17.42 -0.26 16.42
N GLY A 164 -16.15 -0.65 16.26
CA GLY A 164 -15.53 -1.75 17.00
C GLY A 164 -15.86 -3.14 16.45
N SER A 165 -16.61 -3.20 15.34
CA SER A 165 -16.88 -4.42 14.58
C SER A 165 -16.86 -4.12 13.09
N VAL A 166 -16.52 -5.12 12.28
CA VAL A 166 -16.41 -4.95 10.83
C VAL A 166 -17.80 -4.82 10.20
N VAL A 167 -18.01 -3.74 9.47
CA VAL A 167 -19.21 -3.46 8.67
C VAL A 167 -18.79 -3.24 7.22
N ASP A 168 -19.43 -3.95 6.30
CA ASP A 168 -19.26 -3.77 4.84
C ASP A 168 -20.48 -3.00 4.29
N THR A 169 -20.25 -1.80 3.74
CA THR A 169 -21.24 -1.02 2.99
C THR A 169 -21.08 -1.31 1.50
N LEU A 170 -22.10 -1.90 0.88
CA LEU A 170 -22.05 -2.34 -0.51
C LEU A 170 -22.74 -1.33 -1.44
N ALA A 171 -22.03 -0.91 -2.49
CA ALA A 171 -22.61 -0.25 -3.66
C ALA A 171 -22.66 -1.24 -4.83
N VAL A 172 -23.81 -1.88 -5.00
CA VAL A 172 -24.06 -2.85 -6.09
C VAL A 172 -24.03 -2.13 -7.44
N GLN A 173 -23.57 -2.80 -8.51
CA GLN A 173 -23.41 -2.20 -9.85
C GLN A 173 -24.65 -1.46 -10.35
N SER A 174 -25.84 -2.01 -10.13
CA SER A 174 -27.10 -1.38 -10.52
C SER A 174 -27.39 -0.08 -9.77
N SER A 175 -26.75 0.17 -8.63
CA SER A 175 -26.87 1.39 -7.82
C SER A 175 -25.67 2.34 -7.93
N TRP A 176 -24.71 2.08 -8.83
CA TRP A 176 -23.59 2.99 -9.06
C TRP A 176 -24.10 4.37 -9.48
N ASN A 177 -23.58 5.42 -8.83
CA ASN A 177 -24.11 6.78 -8.93
C ASN A 177 -23.58 7.59 -10.12
N PHE A 178 -22.64 7.04 -10.90
CA PHE A 178 -22.17 7.62 -12.16
C PHE A 178 -22.32 6.60 -13.29
N ASP A 179 -21.22 6.09 -13.84
CA ASP A 179 -21.27 5.07 -14.88
C ASP A 179 -21.46 3.67 -14.29
N LYS A 180 -22.60 3.03 -14.57
CA LYS A 180 -22.88 1.66 -14.13
C LYS A 180 -22.05 0.60 -14.87
N LEU A 181 -21.47 0.97 -16.01
CA LEU A 181 -20.81 0.06 -16.95
C LEU A 181 -21.69 -1.15 -17.32
N ASP A 182 -22.96 -0.90 -17.61
CA ASP A 182 -23.95 -1.87 -18.09
C ASP A 182 -24.40 -1.56 -19.53
N GLY A 183 -23.67 -0.67 -20.23
CA GLY A 183 -24.03 -0.16 -21.55
C GLY A 183 -25.01 1.01 -21.54
N THR A 184 -25.61 1.36 -20.40
CA THR A 184 -26.58 2.47 -20.29
C THR A 184 -25.97 3.77 -19.74
N GLY A 185 -24.77 3.68 -19.15
CA GLY A 185 -24.06 4.82 -18.58
C GLY A 185 -23.39 5.74 -19.62
N PRO A 186 -22.84 6.90 -19.19
CA PRO A 186 -22.24 7.89 -20.07
C PRO A 186 -21.14 7.39 -21.00
N SER A 187 -20.40 6.33 -20.63
CA SER A 187 -19.37 5.72 -21.47
C SER A 187 -19.92 4.81 -22.56
N GLY A 188 -21.14 4.28 -22.42
CA GLY A 188 -21.71 3.25 -23.29
C GLY A 188 -21.02 1.88 -23.22
N ILE A 189 -20.16 1.64 -22.21
CA ILE A 189 -19.37 0.41 -22.06
C ILE A 189 -20.09 -0.58 -21.14
N THR A 190 -19.97 -1.87 -21.43
CA THR A 190 -20.36 -2.95 -20.52
C THR A 190 -19.11 -3.56 -19.87
N LEU A 191 -19.08 -3.63 -18.54
CA LEU A 191 -17.99 -4.21 -17.78
C LEU A 191 -17.98 -5.74 -17.90
N ASP A 192 -16.84 -6.29 -18.32
CA ASP A 192 -16.59 -7.73 -18.33
C ASP A 192 -15.36 -8.06 -17.48
N LEU A 193 -15.61 -8.49 -16.24
CA LEU A 193 -14.55 -8.82 -15.27
C LEU A 193 -13.74 -10.07 -15.67
N THR A 194 -14.18 -10.83 -16.68
CA THR A 194 -13.41 -11.95 -17.27
C THR A 194 -12.31 -11.46 -18.22
N LYS A 195 -12.25 -10.15 -18.48
CA LYS A 195 -11.17 -9.49 -19.24
C LYS A 195 -10.26 -8.70 -18.31
N ALA A 196 -9.08 -8.34 -18.81
CA ALA A 196 -8.12 -7.56 -18.05
C ALA A 196 -8.69 -6.20 -17.65
N GLN A 197 -8.67 -5.93 -16.34
CA GLN A 197 -9.15 -4.69 -15.76
C GLN A 197 -8.00 -3.89 -15.15
N ILE A 198 -8.15 -2.57 -15.17
CA ILE A 198 -7.41 -1.65 -14.30
C ILE A 198 -8.45 -0.97 -13.42
N PHE A 199 -8.65 -1.51 -12.22
CA PHE A 199 -9.48 -0.91 -11.19
C PHE A 199 -8.70 0.23 -10.55
N TRP A 200 -9.32 1.40 -10.47
CA TRP A 200 -8.76 2.53 -9.74
C TRP A 200 -9.68 2.92 -8.59
N THR A 201 -9.05 3.36 -7.51
CA THR A 201 -9.72 4.04 -6.39
C THR A 201 -8.88 5.24 -6.01
N ASP A 202 -9.50 6.37 -5.76
CA ASP A 202 -8.85 7.43 -4.99
C ASP A 202 -9.58 7.70 -3.68
N ILE A 203 -8.78 8.10 -2.69
CA ILE A 203 -9.23 8.24 -1.31
C ILE A 203 -8.85 9.64 -0.84
N GLU A 204 -9.86 10.48 -0.68
CA GLU A 204 -9.79 11.61 0.22
C GLU A 204 -10.09 11.10 1.63
N TRP A 205 -9.08 11.15 2.49
CA TRP A 205 -9.26 10.85 3.89
C TRP A 205 -8.76 12.05 4.69
N LEU A 206 -9.40 12.34 5.80
CA LEU A 206 -8.99 13.20 6.92
C LEU A 206 -9.82 12.75 8.13
N GLY A 207 -10.10 11.44 8.18
CA GLY A 207 -11.25 10.85 8.84
C GLY A 207 -12.53 10.86 7.99
N VAL A 208 -12.74 11.89 7.17
CA VAL A 208 -13.86 12.03 6.21
C VAL A 208 -13.35 12.35 4.79
N GLY A 209 -14.25 12.51 3.83
CA GLY A 209 -13.93 12.85 2.43
C GLY A 209 -14.74 12.02 1.44
N ASP A 210 -14.41 12.18 0.16
CA ASP A 210 -14.93 11.33 -0.91
C ASP A 210 -13.98 10.19 -1.25
N VAL A 211 -14.55 9.01 -1.51
CA VAL A 211 -13.84 7.87 -2.11
C VAL A 211 -14.44 7.60 -3.47
N ARG A 212 -13.63 7.66 -4.54
CA ARG A 212 -14.11 7.41 -5.90
C ARG A 212 -13.54 6.12 -6.43
N CYS A 213 -14.38 5.35 -7.11
CA CYS A 213 -14.06 4.05 -7.66
C CYS A 213 -14.44 3.99 -9.14
N GLY A 214 -13.64 3.27 -9.92
CA GLY A 214 -13.94 3.05 -11.32
C GLY A 214 -12.90 2.21 -12.06
N PHE A 215 -12.95 2.25 -13.39
CA PHE A 215 -12.05 1.49 -14.24
C PHE A 215 -11.32 2.40 -15.23
N ILE A 216 -10.08 2.07 -15.55
CA ILE A 216 -9.36 2.71 -16.66
C ILE A 216 -9.63 1.89 -17.92
N ILE A 217 -10.43 2.44 -18.83
CA ILE A 217 -10.79 1.81 -20.10
C ILE A 217 -10.50 2.78 -21.24
N ASN A 218 -9.79 2.31 -22.27
CA ASN A 218 -9.37 3.14 -23.42
C ASN A 218 -8.63 4.43 -23.02
N GLY A 219 -7.78 4.35 -21.98
CA GLY A 219 -6.99 5.48 -21.47
C GLY A 219 -7.78 6.51 -20.65
N LYS A 220 -9.03 6.21 -20.26
CA LYS A 220 -9.89 7.12 -19.50
C LYS A 220 -10.25 6.52 -18.14
N LEU A 221 -10.16 7.32 -17.09
CA LEU A 221 -10.72 7.00 -15.77
C LEU A 221 -12.26 7.08 -15.86
N ILE A 222 -12.91 5.94 -16.06
CA ILE A 222 -14.37 5.85 -16.04
C ILE A 222 -14.83 5.81 -14.58
N HIS A 223 -15.42 6.89 -14.10
CA HIS A 223 -15.93 7.02 -12.74
C HIS A 223 -17.29 6.33 -12.61
N CYS A 224 -17.36 5.37 -11.69
CA CYS A 224 -18.53 4.53 -11.50
C CYS A 224 -19.28 4.86 -10.20
N GLN A 225 -18.54 4.93 -9.09
CA GLN A 225 -19.11 5.11 -7.75
C GLN A 225 -18.35 6.16 -6.94
N SER A 226 -19.06 6.97 -6.17
CA SER A 226 -18.50 7.73 -5.04
C SER A 226 -19.17 7.37 -3.73
N PHE A 227 -18.38 7.01 -2.72
CA PHE A 227 -18.80 7.04 -1.32
C PHE A 227 -18.54 8.45 -0.79
N ARG A 228 -19.56 9.07 -0.18
CA ARG A 228 -19.51 10.46 0.29
C ARG A 228 -19.85 10.52 1.77
N HIS A 229 -19.01 11.20 2.53
CA HIS A 229 -19.09 11.19 3.99
C HIS A 229 -19.31 12.58 4.60
N ALA A 230 -18.82 13.62 3.92
CA ALA A 230 -18.89 14.99 4.41
C ALA A 230 -20.35 15.44 4.59
N ASN A 231 -20.68 15.97 5.77
CA ASN A 231 -22.04 16.39 6.15
C ASN A 231 -23.10 15.26 6.08
N VAL A 232 -22.66 13.99 6.12
CA VAL A 232 -23.52 12.80 6.13
C VAL A 232 -23.24 11.94 7.36
N LEU A 233 -21.97 11.65 7.63
CA LEU A 233 -21.56 10.87 8.81
C LEU A 233 -21.27 11.78 10.01
N THR A 234 -21.42 11.22 11.21
CA THR A 234 -21.10 11.90 12.49
C THR A 234 -19.70 11.55 13.01
N SER A 235 -18.95 10.70 12.30
CA SER A 235 -17.61 10.23 12.65
C SER A 235 -16.82 9.90 11.39
N THR A 236 -15.65 9.26 11.53
CA THR A 236 -14.84 8.81 10.40
C THR A 236 -15.52 7.66 9.64
N TYR A 237 -15.29 7.55 8.33
CA TYR A 237 -15.86 6.45 7.53
C TYR A 237 -15.04 5.15 7.62
N ILE A 238 -13.72 5.27 7.82
CA ILE A 238 -12.82 4.17 8.16
C ILE A 238 -11.86 4.60 9.27
N THR A 239 -11.34 3.62 10.00
CA THR A 239 -10.42 3.86 11.14
C THR A 239 -9.08 4.44 10.66
N THR A 240 -8.60 3.99 9.50
CA THR A 240 -7.33 4.41 8.91
C THR A 240 -7.37 4.22 7.40
N ALA A 241 -6.73 5.15 6.67
CA ALA A 241 -6.41 4.99 5.25
C ALA A 241 -4.99 4.45 5.01
N SER A 242 -4.23 4.15 6.08
CA SER A 242 -2.97 3.41 5.95
C SER A 242 -3.28 1.92 5.94
N LEU A 243 -3.32 1.32 4.74
CA LEU A 243 -3.82 -0.04 4.52
C LEU A 243 -2.88 -0.80 3.59
N PRO A 244 -2.90 -2.14 3.63
CA PRO A 244 -2.30 -2.96 2.61
C PRO A 244 -3.19 -3.04 1.36
N ILE A 245 -2.64 -3.59 0.28
CA ILE A 245 -3.42 -4.05 -0.87
C ILE A 245 -3.73 -5.53 -0.68
N ARG A 246 -4.93 -5.96 -1.08
CA ARG A 246 -5.34 -7.35 -0.97
C ARG A 246 -6.11 -7.87 -2.18
N TYR A 247 -5.86 -9.14 -2.50
CA TYR A 247 -6.57 -9.95 -3.49
C TYR A 247 -7.12 -11.20 -2.78
N GLU A 248 -8.40 -11.51 -2.95
CA GLU A 248 -9.05 -12.69 -2.37
C GLU A 248 -9.85 -13.45 -3.43
N ILE A 249 -9.77 -14.79 -3.42
CA ILE A 249 -10.70 -15.68 -4.13
C ILE A 249 -11.15 -16.77 -3.16
N LYS A 250 -12.47 -16.97 -3.03
CA LYS A 250 -13.08 -17.88 -2.06
C LYS A 250 -14.31 -18.59 -2.62
N ASN A 251 -14.37 -19.90 -2.42
CA ASN A 251 -15.60 -20.68 -2.51
C ASN A 251 -16.36 -20.54 -1.17
N ILE A 252 -17.38 -19.67 -1.10
CA ILE A 252 -18.24 -19.49 0.08
C ILE A 252 -19.25 -20.64 0.28
N GLY A 253 -19.29 -21.56 -0.68
CA GLY A 253 -20.06 -22.81 -0.73
C GLY A 253 -19.47 -23.69 -1.83
N ALA A 254 -20.10 -24.81 -2.17
CA ALA A 254 -19.63 -25.64 -3.27
C ALA A 254 -19.82 -24.93 -4.63
N VAL A 255 -18.84 -25.07 -5.52
CA VAL A 255 -18.80 -24.45 -6.86
C VAL A 255 -18.58 -25.55 -7.92
N SER A 256 -19.05 -25.34 -9.15
CA SER A 256 -18.74 -26.25 -10.26
C SER A 256 -17.35 -25.96 -10.84
N GLY A 257 -16.48 -26.98 -10.86
CA GLY A 257 -15.12 -26.89 -11.39
C GLY A 257 -14.17 -26.03 -10.53
N GLY A 258 -12.95 -25.83 -11.03
CA GLY A 258 -11.99 -24.90 -10.43
C GLY A 258 -12.26 -23.44 -10.83
N SER A 259 -11.63 -22.50 -10.12
CA SER A 259 -11.77 -21.06 -10.36
C SER A 259 -10.42 -20.36 -10.22
N THR A 260 -10.12 -19.41 -11.12
CA THR A 260 -8.83 -18.70 -11.12
C THR A 260 -9.00 -17.19 -11.15
N LEU A 261 -8.44 -16.51 -10.14
CA LEU A 261 -8.23 -15.06 -10.15
C LEU A 261 -6.79 -14.77 -10.57
N LYS A 262 -6.59 -13.91 -11.58
CA LYS A 262 -5.26 -13.47 -12.02
C LYS A 262 -4.90 -12.15 -11.35
N GLN A 263 -3.83 -12.12 -10.58
CA GLN A 263 -3.21 -10.92 -10.00
C GLN A 263 -2.07 -10.45 -10.90
N ILE A 264 -2.15 -9.22 -11.43
CA ILE A 264 -1.20 -8.72 -12.43
C ILE A 264 -0.25 -7.68 -11.81
N CYS A 265 -0.72 -6.46 -11.57
CA CYS A 265 0.07 -5.36 -11.01
C CYS A 265 -0.73 -4.59 -9.95
N SER A 266 -0.04 -3.85 -9.10
CA SER A 266 -0.65 -2.90 -8.18
C SER A 266 0.23 -1.68 -7.94
N SER A 267 -0.38 -0.53 -7.69
CA SER A 267 0.32 0.73 -7.35
C SER A 267 -0.49 1.53 -6.34
N VAL A 268 0.20 2.22 -5.42
CA VAL A 268 -0.36 3.26 -4.54
C VAL A 268 0.47 4.52 -4.68
N VAL A 269 -0.19 5.62 -4.99
CA VAL A 269 0.42 6.92 -5.27
C VAL A 269 -0.18 7.95 -4.33
N THR A 270 0.66 8.72 -3.62
CA THR A 270 0.23 9.95 -2.96
C THR A 270 0.27 11.09 -3.97
N GLU A 271 -0.81 11.84 -4.12
CA GLU A 271 -0.90 12.87 -5.17
C GLU A 271 -0.31 14.22 -4.73
N GLY A 272 0.01 14.41 -3.45
CA GLY A 272 0.54 15.67 -2.88
C GLY A 272 2.00 15.62 -2.42
N GLY A 273 2.80 14.73 -3.02
CA GLY A 273 4.17 14.43 -2.62
C GLY A 273 4.23 13.65 -1.31
N TYR A 274 5.43 13.50 -0.74
CA TYR A 274 5.61 12.84 0.56
C TYR A 274 6.74 13.50 1.35
N GLU A 275 6.52 13.65 2.64
CA GLU A 275 7.56 14.08 3.57
C GLU A 275 7.50 13.20 4.81
N LEU A 276 8.61 12.56 5.16
CA LEU A 276 8.69 11.74 6.37
C LEU A 276 8.42 12.64 7.59
N ARG A 277 7.38 12.32 8.36
CA ARG A 277 6.98 13.02 9.58
C ARG A 277 6.50 11.99 10.58
N GLY A 278 7.27 11.78 11.62
CA GLY A 278 7.03 10.78 12.64
C GLY A 278 7.92 11.00 13.84
N ALA A 279 7.87 10.06 14.77
CA ALA A 279 8.70 10.09 15.96
C ALA A 279 10.03 9.37 15.71
N GLN A 280 11.12 10.12 15.76
CA GLN A 280 12.46 9.55 15.66
C GLN A 280 12.84 8.85 16.96
N GLN A 281 13.39 7.64 16.83
CA GLN A 281 13.91 6.82 17.91
C GLN A 281 15.21 6.15 17.47
N ALA A 282 15.99 5.68 18.43
CA ALA A 282 17.26 5.01 18.19
C ALA A 282 17.53 3.93 19.23
N ILE A 283 18.25 2.89 18.82
CA ILE A 283 18.76 1.86 19.72
C ILE A 283 20.10 1.37 19.21
N GLY A 284 20.97 1.01 20.14
CA GLY A 284 22.28 0.47 19.82
C GLY A 284 22.86 -0.35 20.95
N ILE A 285 23.97 -1.00 20.64
CA ILE A 285 24.75 -1.71 21.65
C ILE A 285 25.38 -0.67 22.60
N PRO A 286 25.28 -0.85 23.94
CA PRO A 286 25.94 0.02 24.90
C PRO A 286 27.44 0.13 24.62
N ILE A 287 27.98 1.34 24.76
CA ILE A 287 29.39 1.65 24.40
C ILE A 287 30.44 0.88 25.23
N ASN A 288 30.02 0.23 26.32
CA ASN A 288 30.87 -0.57 27.20
C ASN A 288 30.68 -2.09 27.01
N ALA A 289 29.93 -2.52 25.98
CA ALA A 289 29.57 -3.91 25.78
C ALA A 289 29.69 -4.32 24.30
N ALA A 290 30.90 -4.25 23.73
CA ALA A 290 31.15 -4.65 22.34
C ALA A 290 30.57 -6.03 22.01
N ARG A 291 30.05 -6.15 20.79
CA ARG A 291 29.65 -7.44 20.24
C ARG A 291 30.84 -8.13 19.60
N THR A 292 31.20 -9.28 20.15
CA THR A 292 32.26 -10.12 19.60
C THR A 292 31.80 -10.89 18.38
N LEU A 293 32.45 -10.66 17.25
CA LEU A 293 32.29 -11.41 16.01
C LEU A 293 33.21 -12.62 16.04
N ALA A 294 32.75 -13.70 16.69
CA ALA A 294 33.62 -14.83 17.08
C ALA A 294 34.30 -15.52 15.89
N THR A 295 33.62 -15.63 14.75
CA THR A 295 34.13 -16.32 13.55
C THR A 295 34.23 -15.37 12.36
N ALA A 296 35.40 -15.31 11.74
CA ALA A 296 35.67 -14.54 10.53
C ALA A 296 34.71 -14.89 9.40
N GLY A 297 34.26 -13.89 8.66
CA GLY A 297 33.33 -14.01 7.54
C GLY A 297 31.88 -14.37 7.94
N THR A 298 31.61 -14.63 9.23
CA THR A 298 30.25 -14.93 9.71
C THR A 298 29.53 -13.64 10.08
N PHE A 299 28.27 -13.50 9.63
CA PHE A 299 27.44 -12.37 9.99
C PHE A 299 26.74 -12.58 11.33
N TYR A 300 26.85 -11.58 12.19
CA TYR A 300 26.16 -11.53 13.48
C TYR A 300 25.17 -10.36 13.49
N PRO A 301 23.98 -10.53 14.07
CA PRO A 301 23.05 -9.42 14.27
C PRO A 301 23.61 -8.47 15.33
N ILE A 302 23.66 -7.19 15.00
CA ILE A 302 24.10 -6.11 15.91
C ILE A 302 22.85 -5.50 16.56
N VAL A 303 21.91 -5.08 15.73
CA VAL A 303 20.59 -4.59 16.12
C VAL A 303 19.58 -5.17 15.15
N SER A 304 18.53 -5.79 15.69
CA SER A 304 17.38 -6.29 14.92
C SER A 304 16.13 -5.57 15.40
N LEU A 305 15.30 -5.10 14.47
CA LEU A 305 14.03 -4.42 14.74
C LEU A 305 12.87 -5.21 14.14
N ARG A 306 11.72 -5.19 14.79
CA ARG A 306 10.45 -5.71 14.26
C ARG A 306 9.26 -4.93 14.83
N LEU A 307 8.11 -5.03 14.18
CA LEU A 307 6.87 -4.50 14.71
C LEU A 307 6.37 -5.33 15.91
N LYS A 308 5.74 -4.68 16.89
CA LYS A 308 4.97 -5.35 17.93
C LYS A 308 3.80 -6.12 17.32
N SER A 309 3.46 -7.28 17.89
CA SER A 309 2.30 -8.06 17.47
C SER A 309 0.97 -7.31 17.63
N THR A 310 0.90 -6.29 18.49
CA THR A 310 -0.27 -5.43 18.70
C THR A 310 -0.32 -4.21 17.79
N ALA A 311 0.73 -3.93 17.02
CA ALA A 311 0.86 -2.72 16.19
C ALA A 311 1.38 -3.07 14.78
N LEU A 312 0.86 -4.17 14.23
CA LEU A 312 1.35 -4.75 12.98
C LEU A 312 1.03 -3.91 11.73
N ASP A 313 0.14 -2.92 11.82
CA ASP A 313 -0.16 -1.97 10.75
C ASP A 313 0.64 -0.66 10.88
N ALA A 314 1.51 -0.55 11.89
CA ALA A 314 2.33 0.63 12.05
C ALA A 314 3.37 0.75 10.93
N ILE A 315 3.62 1.98 10.50
CA ILE A 315 4.59 2.31 9.47
C ILE A 315 5.83 2.84 10.17
N VAL A 316 6.88 2.03 10.13
CA VAL A 316 8.16 2.31 10.75
C VAL A 316 9.23 2.20 9.69
N ILE A 317 10.07 3.23 9.55
CA ILE A 317 11.10 3.31 8.52
C ILE A 317 12.45 3.53 9.18
N LEU A 318 13.46 2.75 8.80
CA LEU A 318 14.84 3.01 9.23
C LEU A 318 15.35 4.29 8.55
N THR A 319 15.96 5.16 9.33
CA THR A 319 16.40 6.49 8.88
C THR A 319 17.92 6.62 8.87
N ALA A 320 18.62 5.99 9.82
CA ALA A 320 20.08 6.01 9.88
C ALA A 320 20.65 4.76 10.54
N LEU A 321 21.93 4.54 10.33
CA LEU A 321 22.72 3.55 11.06
C LEU A 321 24.14 4.07 11.30
N SER A 322 24.76 3.56 12.36
CA SER A 322 26.16 3.85 12.71
C SER A 322 26.86 2.57 13.16
N THR A 323 28.12 2.40 12.77
CA THR A 323 28.96 1.28 13.19
C THR A 323 30.38 1.72 13.48
N ILE A 324 31.00 1.11 14.49
CA ILE A 324 32.41 1.29 14.87
C ILE A 324 32.96 -0.04 15.38
N ALA A 325 34.27 -0.24 15.26
CA ALA A 325 34.98 -1.38 15.85
C ALA A 325 36.01 -0.90 16.89
N ASP A 326 36.24 -1.70 17.93
CA ASP A 326 37.28 -1.45 18.94
C ASP A 326 38.65 -2.03 18.55
N THR A 327 38.70 -2.81 17.49
CA THR A 327 39.89 -3.46 16.95
C THR A 327 40.19 -3.01 15.53
N SER A 328 41.48 -3.05 15.17
CA SER A 328 41.93 -2.67 13.83
C SER A 328 41.77 -3.82 12.83
N SER A 329 40.64 -3.86 12.13
CA SER A 329 40.33 -4.88 11.11
C SER A 329 39.43 -4.34 9.99
N ASN A 330 39.08 -5.21 9.05
CA ASN A 330 38.12 -4.94 7.98
C ASN A 330 36.79 -5.62 8.29
N PHE A 331 35.71 -4.90 8.06
CA PHE A 331 34.35 -5.34 8.37
C PHE A 331 33.44 -5.17 7.17
N ASN A 332 32.43 -6.02 7.06
CA ASN A 332 31.30 -5.87 6.15
C ASN A 332 30.04 -5.66 6.98
N TRP A 333 29.29 -4.59 6.69
CA TRP A 333 27.97 -4.35 7.27
C TRP A 333 26.90 -4.59 6.23
N GLN A 334 25.74 -5.07 6.67
CA GLN A 334 24.55 -5.20 5.85
C GLN A 334 23.30 -4.85 6.64
N VAL A 335 22.34 -4.19 5.99
CA VAL A 335 20.95 -4.13 6.44
C VAL A 335 20.19 -5.20 5.67
N ARG A 336 19.60 -6.16 6.40
CA ARG A 336 18.83 -7.26 5.80
C ARG A 336 17.39 -7.24 6.30
N SER A 337 16.42 -7.33 5.39
CA SER A 337 15.01 -7.54 5.74
C SER A 337 14.65 -9.03 5.75
N ASN A 338 13.60 -9.38 6.48
CA ASN A 338 13.08 -10.73 6.63
C ASN A 338 14.15 -11.74 7.10
N THR A 339 15.03 -11.29 7.99
CA THR A 339 15.99 -12.17 8.67
C THR A 339 15.32 -12.93 9.81
N THR A 340 15.99 -13.98 10.28
CA THR A 340 15.68 -14.58 11.58
C THR A 340 16.85 -14.38 12.53
N THR A 341 16.59 -13.71 13.65
CA THR A 341 17.54 -13.52 14.73
C THR A 341 17.45 -14.69 15.71
N GLY A 342 18.52 -15.47 15.81
CA GLY A 342 18.66 -16.55 16.78
C GLY A 342 19.27 -16.05 18.09
N GLY A 343 18.74 -16.53 19.22
CA GLY A 343 19.19 -16.14 20.56
C GLY A 343 18.78 -14.72 20.97
N GLY A 344 19.30 -14.28 22.13
CA GLY A 344 18.99 -12.97 22.69
C GLY A 344 17.55 -12.83 23.20
N THR A 345 17.12 -11.59 23.40
CA THR A 345 15.76 -11.25 23.88
C THR A 345 15.23 -10.04 23.12
N TRP A 346 13.97 -10.15 22.69
CA TRP A 346 13.21 -9.03 22.13
C TRP A 346 12.69 -8.15 23.26
N VAL A 347 12.94 -6.84 23.14
CA VAL A 347 12.58 -5.83 24.13
C VAL A 347 11.73 -4.76 23.46
N SER A 348 10.65 -4.35 24.13
CA SER A 348 9.82 -3.24 23.68
C SER A 348 10.59 -1.91 23.72
N ALA A 349 10.49 -1.10 22.66
CA ALA A 349 11.09 0.25 22.61
C ALA A 349 10.27 1.31 23.39
N GLY A 350 9.59 0.91 24.47
CA GLY A 350 8.69 1.77 25.25
C GLY A 350 7.20 1.56 24.95
N THR A 351 6.33 2.22 25.71
CA THR A 351 4.87 2.11 25.58
C THR A 351 4.34 2.79 24.32
N ASP A 352 4.93 3.92 23.96
CA ASP A 352 4.48 4.80 22.86
C ASP A 352 5.17 4.48 21.52
N SER A 353 5.76 3.28 21.43
CA SER A 353 6.44 2.76 20.25
C SER A 353 5.72 1.53 19.72
N SER A 354 5.70 1.37 18.40
CA SER A 354 5.23 0.17 17.71
C SER A 354 6.33 -0.88 17.51
N VAL A 355 7.54 -0.65 18.03
CA VAL A 355 8.73 -1.45 17.73
C VAL A 355 9.20 -2.28 18.92
N GLU A 356 9.69 -3.48 18.61
CA GLU A 356 10.57 -4.26 19.47
C GLU A 356 11.95 -4.36 18.84
N TYR A 357 12.99 -4.41 19.68
CA TYR A 357 14.37 -4.58 19.23
C TYR A 357 15.05 -5.77 19.92
N ASN A 358 16.09 -6.30 19.29
CA ASN A 358 16.99 -7.28 19.87
C ASN A 358 18.44 -6.87 19.59
N ILE A 359 19.19 -6.58 20.66
CA ILE A 359 20.63 -6.25 20.62
C ILE A 359 21.52 -7.36 21.18
N THR A 360 20.92 -8.47 21.62
CA THR A 360 21.61 -9.61 22.27
C THR A 360 21.56 -10.90 21.45
N GLY A 361 20.92 -10.90 20.27
CA GLY A 361 20.87 -12.06 19.37
C GLY A 361 22.26 -12.54 18.98
N THR A 362 22.48 -13.84 18.81
CA THR A 362 23.82 -14.43 18.62
C THR A 362 24.09 -14.92 17.22
N SER A 363 23.05 -15.06 16.40
CA SER A 363 23.16 -15.56 15.02
C SER A 363 22.05 -14.98 14.17
N THR A 364 22.29 -14.87 12.86
CA THR A 364 21.27 -14.44 11.89
C THR A 364 21.22 -15.43 10.72
N SER A 365 20.03 -15.67 10.18
CA SER A 365 19.83 -16.50 8.99
C SER A 365 18.77 -15.91 8.06
N GLY A 366 18.82 -16.33 6.79
CA GLY A 366 17.88 -15.88 5.77
C GLY A 366 17.95 -14.38 5.46
N GLY A 367 16.84 -13.85 4.98
CA GLY A 367 16.65 -12.44 4.64
C GLY A 367 17.23 -12.00 3.30
N LYS A 368 16.89 -10.76 2.94
CA LYS A 368 17.33 -10.07 1.73
C LYS A 368 18.14 -8.84 2.11
N THR A 369 19.35 -8.73 1.59
CA THR A 369 20.19 -7.54 1.78
C THR A 369 19.58 -6.33 1.06
N LEU A 370 19.24 -5.31 1.83
CA LEU A 370 18.71 -4.03 1.34
C LEU A 370 19.82 -3.02 1.06
N ALA A 371 20.84 -3.00 1.90
CA ALA A 371 22.04 -2.18 1.78
C ALA A 371 23.24 -2.92 2.36
N SER A 372 24.44 -2.65 1.85
CA SER A 372 25.68 -3.24 2.36
C SER A 372 26.88 -2.37 2.03
N GLY A 373 27.93 -2.48 2.83
CA GLY A 373 29.20 -1.81 2.59
C GLY A 373 30.33 -2.42 3.39
N PHE A 374 31.51 -1.85 3.22
CA PHE A 374 32.71 -2.22 3.97
C PHE A 374 33.26 -1.01 4.71
N PHE A 375 33.88 -1.25 5.84
CA PHE A 375 34.70 -0.25 6.53
C PHE A 375 35.95 -0.89 7.10
N THR A 376 36.99 -0.08 7.23
CA THR A 376 38.22 -0.44 7.92
C THR A 376 38.31 0.40 9.18
N ALA A 377 38.58 -0.23 10.31
CA ALA A 377 38.96 0.47 11.52
C ALA A 377 40.49 0.46 11.60
N THR A 378 41.12 1.63 11.55
CA THR A 378 42.56 1.80 11.86
C THR A 378 42.80 2.45 13.22
N GLN A 379 41.73 2.99 13.84
CA GLN A 379 41.56 3.41 15.23
C GLN A 379 40.20 4.13 15.30
N SER A 380 39.17 3.48 15.86
CA SER A 380 37.87 4.11 16.22
C SER A 380 37.17 4.99 15.17
N THR A 381 37.30 4.69 13.87
CA THR A 381 36.63 5.45 12.81
C THR A 381 35.17 5.03 12.67
N SER A 382 34.25 5.99 12.78
CA SER A 382 32.81 5.77 12.52
C SER A 382 32.49 5.88 11.03
N VAL A 383 31.66 4.97 10.51
CA VAL A 383 30.99 5.15 9.21
C VAL A 383 29.51 5.37 9.46
N SER A 384 29.01 6.56 9.14
CA SER A 384 27.58 6.84 9.06
C SER A 384 27.08 6.54 7.65
N VAL A 385 25.95 5.85 7.54
CA VAL A 385 25.29 5.60 6.26
C VAL A 385 23.92 6.25 6.32
N ASP A 386 23.75 7.33 5.57
CA ASP A 386 22.46 7.97 5.41
C ASP A 386 21.60 7.15 4.44
N ILE A 387 20.37 6.85 4.87
CA ILE A 387 19.37 6.25 4.00
C ILE A 387 18.79 7.36 3.12
N LEU A 388 19.10 7.31 1.82
CA LEU A 388 18.64 8.31 0.84
C LEU A 388 17.11 8.43 0.86
N LYS A 389 16.59 9.67 0.86
CA LYS A 389 15.15 9.98 0.87
C LYS A 389 14.38 9.35 -0.30
N GLU A 390 15.04 9.08 -1.42
CA GLU A 390 14.47 8.41 -2.60
C GLU A 390 14.16 6.92 -2.36
N ALA A 391 14.75 6.32 -1.32
CA ALA A 391 14.57 4.92 -0.95
C ALA A 391 13.77 4.76 0.36
N LEU A 392 13.03 5.78 0.79
CA LEU A 392 12.35 5.84 2.09
C LEU A 392 11.60 4.54 2.45
N PHE A 393 10.68 4.11 1.59
CA PHE A 393 9.86 2.93 1.84
C PHE A 393 10.57 1.61 1.60
N LYS A 394 11.80 1.61 1.06
CA LYS A 394 12.61 0.40 0.90
C LYS A 394 12.97 -0.22 2.25
N PHE A 395 13.12 0.60 3.27
CA PHE A 395 13.50 0.20 4.63
C PHE A 395 12.33 0.23 5.62
N GLN A 396 11.09 0.26 5.13
CA GLN A 396 9.92 0.10 5.98
C GLN A 396 9.92 -1.30 6.61
N LEU A 397 9.58 -1.40 7.89
CA LEU A 397 9.28 -2.68 8.54
C LEU A 397 8.10 -3.36 7.83
N GLU A 398 8.18 -4.67 7.74
CA GLU A 398 7.20 -5.50 7.03
C GLU A 398 6.54 -6.49 7.98
N ARG A 399 5.43 -7.07 7.53
CA ARG A 399 4.68 -8.06 8.29
C ARG A 399 3.98 -9.06 7.38
N ASN A 400 3.62 -10.21 7.94
CA ASN A 400 2.56 -11.06 7.42
C ASN A 400 1.26 -10.74 8.16
N GLY A 401 0.40 -9.92 7.54
CA GLY A 401 -0.89 -9.54 8.12
C GLY A 401 -1.90 -10.69 8.19
N LEU A 402 -1.66 -11.78 7.47
CA LEU A 402 -2.54 -12.95 7.42
C LEU A 402 -2.28 -13.91 8.59
N THR A 403 -1.06 -13.94 9.13
CA THR A 403 -0.67 -14.78 10.27
C THR A 403 -0.36 -13.97 11.54
N GLY A 404 -0.41 -12.63 11.47
CA GLY A 404 -0.04 -11.77 12.59
C GLY A 404 1.45 -11.80 12.92
N THR A 405 2.31 -12.11 11.93
CA THR A 405 3.75 -12.29 12.16
C THR A 405 4.53 -11.07 11.69
N PRO A 406 5.25 -10.35 12.57
CA PRO A 406 6.12 -9.26 12.15
C PRO A 406 7.40 -9.82 11.49
N TYR A 407 7.92 -9.13 10.48
CA TYR A 407 9.21 -9.44 9.89
C TYR A 407 10.31 -8.57 10.50
N GLU A 408 11.50 -9.15 10.59
CA GLU A 408 12.65 -8.47 11.15
C GLU A 408 13.41 -7.69 10.07
N ILE A 409 13.99 -6.56 10.46
CA ILE A 409 15.10 -5.94 9.73
C ILE A 409 16.29 -5.88 10.67
N SER A 410 17.46 -6.30 10.20
CA SER A 410 18.66 -6.42 11.03
C SER A 410 19.85 -5.72 10.40
N LEU A 411 20.56 -4.92 11.20
CA LEU A 411 21.95 -4.56 10.94
C LEU A 411 22.82 -5.75 11.35
N VAL A 412 23.52 -6.33 10.39
CA VAL A 412 24.41 -7.48 10.59
C VAL A 412 25.82 -7.12 10.16
N LEU A 413 26.82 -7.54 10.92
CA LEU A 413 28.24 -7.33 10.60
C LEU A 413 29.01 -8.65 10.59
N ALA A 414 30.01 -8.71 9.71
CA ALA A 414 31.02 -9.75 9.67
C ALA A 414 32.42 -9.11 9.69
N ALA A 415 33.38 -9.78 10.33
CA ALA A 415 34.77 -9.36 10.40
C ALA A 415 35.68 -10.21 9.51
N LYS A 416 36.83 -9.65 9.12
CA LYS A 416 37.90 -10.38 8.42
C LYS A 416 38.61 -11.38 9.33
N THR A 417 38.68 -11.10 10.63
CA THR A 417 39.42 -11.88 11.65
C THR A 417 38.47 -12.34 12.75
N ASN A 418 38.89 -13.36 13.53
CA ASN A 418 38.08 -13.92 14.61
C ASN A 418 38.14 -13.03 15.86
N GLY A 419 37.02 -12.91 16.57
CA GLY A 419 36.98 -12.32 17.90
C GLY A 419 36.99 -10.79 17.93
N GLU A 420 36.73 -10.14 16.81
CA GLU A 420 36.70 -8.68 16.70
C GLU A 420 35.48 -8.09 17.42
N GLY A 421 35.65 -6.96 18.12
CA GLY A 421 34.57 -6.27 18.81
C GLY A 421 33.98 -5.15 17.94
N VAL A 422 32.65 -5.09 17.89
CA VAL A 422 31.92 -4.05 17.17
C VAL A 422 30.79 -3.44 17.99
N TYR A 423 30.48 -2.20 17.67
CA TYR A 423 29.28 -1.50 18.13
C TYR A 423 28.48 -1.06 16.92
N GLY A 424 27.17 -0.95 17.11
CA GLY A 424 26.34 -0.29 16.13
C GLY A 424 25.00 0.13 16.72
N SER A 425 24.38 1.08 16.02
CA SER A 425 23.05 1.60 16.31
C SER A 425 22.23 1.71 15.04
N ILE A 426 20.91 1.68 15.21
CA ILE A 426 19.92 1.96 14.19
C ILE A 426 18.99 3.04 14.72
N ASP A 427 18.67 3.99 13.84
CA ASP A 427 17.65 4.99 14.05
C ASP A 427 16.46 4.65 13.15
N TRP A 428 15.25 4.88 13.66
CA TRP A 428 14.01 4.71 12.92
C TRP A 428 13.03 5.84 13.20
N GLU A 429 12.06 5.99 12.30
CA GLU A 429 10.97 6.94 12.43
C GLU A 429 9.63 6.20 12.36
N GLU A 430 8.77 6.46 13.35
CA GLU A 430 7.42 5.89 13.43
C GLU A 430 6.40 6.92 12.93
N ILE A 431 5.76 6.63 11.78
CA ILE A 431 4.89 7.55 11.04
C ILE A 431 3.44 7.44 11.52
N SER A 432 2.97 6.23 11.80
CA SER A 432 1.67 5.98 12.42
C SER A 432 1.89 5.56 13.87
N ARG A 433 1.24 6.28 14.79
CA ARG A 433 1.09 5.96 16.20
C ARG A 433 -0.34 5.56 16.49
#